data_AF-A0A964KQM9-F1
#
_entry.id   AF-A0A964KQM9-F1
#
_cell.length_a   1.000
_cell.length_b   1.000
_cell.length_c   1.000
_cell.angle_alpha   90.00
_cell.angle_beta   90.00
_cell.angle_gamma   90.00
#
_symmetry.space_group_name_H-M   'P 1'
#
loop_
_entity.id
_entity.type
_entity.pdbx_description
1 polymer ?
#
loop_
_entity_poly.entity_id
_entity_poly.type
_entity_poly.pdbx_seq_one_letter_code
_entity_poly.pdbx_strand_id
1 'polypeptide(L)'
;MSEPRRGRVEAQRHGVFVDAWVETPSDASILDRTAHVALRIPFGVHIYGAPAPRGLTALEIGLVPKDDVQAGAASIPAPRPLHLPDANPSPFGAREMALLFGGSQEMVGYEDQVEVVLPFTVQGWAQPVTVDIRVHFQACNNSVCFPADEVTLQLALL
;
A
#
# COMPACT_ATOMS: atom_id res chain seq x y z
N MET A 1 -21.91 -6.49 10.79
CA MET A 1 -22.24 -5.69 9.59
C MET A 1 -22.09 -4.24 9.99
N SER A 2 -20.93 -3.64 9.70
CA SER A 2 -20.64 -2.25 10.06
C SER A 2 -21.19 -1.34 8.97
N GLU A 3 -21.91 -0.27 9.35
CA GLU A 3 -22.37 0.75 8.41
C GLU A 3 -21.19 1.34 7.62
N PRO A 4 -21.35 1.59 6.31
CA PRO A 4 -20.34 2.32 5.55
C PRO A 4 -20.22 3.73 6.13
N ARG A 5 -19.13 3.97 6.86
CA ARG A 5 -18.73 5.35 7.22
C ARG A 5 -18.53 6.09 5.90
N ARG A 6 -19.22 7.23 5.74
CA ARG A 6 -19.04 8.11 4.57
C ARG A 6 -17.55 8.39 4.37
N GLY A 7 -17.07 8.33 3.13
CA GLY A 7 -15.66 8.56 2.82
C GLY A 7 -14.73 7.42 3.21
N ARG A 8 -15.22 6.17 3.30
CA ARG A 8 -14.42 4.95 3.48
C ARG A 8 -14.73 3.91 2.40
N VAL A 9 -13.71 3.26 1.85
CA VAL A 9 -13.84 2.18 0.86
C VAL A 9 -12.88 1.03 1.18
N GLU A 10 -13.26 -0.17 0.78
CA GLU A 10 -12.53 -1.40 1.05
C GLU A 10 -12.36 -2.22 -0.23
N ALA A 11 -11.22 -2.90 -0.35
CA ALA A 11 -10.94 -3.88 -1.37
C ALA A 11 -10.10 -5.03 -0.81
N GLN A 12 -10.04 -6.14 -1.54
CA GLN A 12 -9.19 -7.26 -1.19
C GLN A 12 -8.54 -7.85 -2.44
N ARG A 13 -7.23 -8.12 -2.38
CA ARG A 13 -6.46 -8.83 -3.43
C ARG A 13 -5.42 -9.72 -2.79
N HIS A 14 -5.28 -10.95 -3.30
CA HIS A 14 -4.33 -11.95 -2.79
C HIS A 14 -4.34 -12.12 -1.26
N GLY A 15 -5.52 -12.00 -0.64
CA GLY A 15 -5.69 -12.08 0.82
C GLY A 15 -5.38 -10.79 1.57
N VAL A 16 -4.69 -9.82 0.97
CA VAL A 16 -4.42 -8.49 1.54
C VAL A 16 -5.69 -7.65 1.45
N PHE A 17 -6.12 -7.11 2.60
CA PHE A 17 -7.25 -6.19 2.67
C PHE A 17 -6.73 -4.77 2.60
N VAL A 18 -7.29 -3.95 1.72
CA VAL A 18 -6.95 -2.54 1.56
C VAL A 18 -8.16 -1.72 1.97
N ASP A 19 -7.97 -0.84 2.94
CA ASP A 19 -8.98 0.06 3.45
C ASP A 19 -8.49 1.49 3.24
N ALA A 20 -9.34 2.37 2.73
CA ALA A 20 -9.00 3.78 2.59
C ALA A 20 -10.12 4.67 3.11
N TRP A 21 -9.76 5.76 3.77
CA TRP A 21 -10.72 6.75 4.24
C TRP A 21 -10.16 8.17 4.23
N VAL A 22 -11.04 9.17 4.23
CA VAL A 22 -10.66 10.58 4.43
C VAL A 22 -11.13 11.04 5.80
N GLU A 23 -10.28 11.76 6.53
CA GLU A 23 -10.70 12.40 7.77
C GLU A 23 -11.66 13.57 7.48
N THR A 24 -12.78 13.62 8.19
CA THR A 24 -13.67 14.78 8.15
C THR A 24 -12.97 15.93 8.88
N PRO A 25 -12.73 17.09 8.25
CA PRO A 25 -12.09 18.21 8.91
C PRO A 25 -12.95 18.73 10.06
N SER A 26 -12.32 19.10 11.17
CA SER A 26 -12.99 19.79 12.28
C SER A 26 -13.21 21.29 12.01
N ASP A 27 -12.41 21.90 11.11
CA ASP A 27 -12.42 23.34 10.82
C ASP A 27 -12.51 23.66 9.30
N ALA A 28 -12.97 24.87 9.00
CA ALA A 28 -13.44 25.36 7.69
C ALA A 28 -12.39 25.48 6.55
N SER A 29 -11.18 24.95 6.72
CA SER A 29 -10.21 24.79 5.63
C SER A 29 -10.63 23.60 4.77
N ILE A 30 -11.60 23.80 3.87
CA ILE A 30 -12.20 22.73 3.07
C ILE A 30 -11.24 22.16 1.99
N LEU A 31 -10.11 22.81 1.76
CA LEU A 31 -9.25 22.46 0.63
C LEU A 31 -8.18 21.43 1.00
N ASP A 32 -7.51 21.58 2.14
CA ASP A 32 -6.51 20.62 2.59
C ASP A 32 -7.16 19.43 3.29
N ARG A 33 -6.73 18.23 2.90
CA ARG A 33 -7.32 16.95 3.31
C ARG A 33 -6.24 15.89 3.48
N THR A 34 -6.59 14.88 4.26
CA THR A 34 -5.75 13.72 4.49
C THR A 34 -6.54 12.46 4.22
N ALA A 35 -6.06 11.67 3.26
CA ALA A 35 -6.52 10.30 3.06
C ALA A 35 -5.59 9.35 3.82
N HIS A 36 -6.18 8.35 4.45
CA HIS A 36 -5.49 7.26 5.11
C HIS A 36 -5.72 5.98 4.31
N VAL A 37 -4.69 5.15 4.22
CA VAL A 37 -4.75 3.84 3.56
C VAL A 37 -4.15 2.82 4.52
N ALA A 38 -4.93 1.84 4.94
CA ALA A 38 -4.46 0.73 5.75
C ALA A 38 -4.52 -0.57 4.95
N LEU A 39 -3.38 -1.27 4.84
CA LEU A 39 -3.32 -2.62 4.32
C LEU A 39 -3.21 -3.57 5.52
N ARG A 40 -4.13 -4.53 5.62
CA ARG A 40 -4.04 -5.65 6.55
C ARG A 40 -3.52 -6.87 5.80
N ILE A 41 -2.37 -7.34 6.22
CA ILE A 41 -1.62 -8.41 5.58
C ILE A 41 -1.85 -9.69 6.41
N PRO A 42 -2.33 -10.78 5.78
CA PRO A 42 -2.53 -12.04 6.50
C PRO A 42 -1.24 -12.57 7.12
N PHE A 43 -1.38 -13.30 8.23
CA PHE A 43 -0.25 -14.01 8.84
C PHE A 43 0.46 -14.92 7.84
N GLY A 44 1.79 -14.85 7.81
CA GLY A 44 2.64 -15.61 6.88
C GLY A 44 2.68 -15.07 5.45
N VAL A 45 2.13 -13.88 5.23
CA VAL A 45 2.24 -13.12 3.97
C VAL A 45 3.02 -11.84 4.24
N HIS A 46 3.81 -11.41 3.27
CA HIS A 46 4.53 -10.14 3.29
C HIS A 46 4.39 -9.38 1.97
N ILE A 47 4.62 -8.06 2.03
CA ILE A 47 4.74 -7.18 0.87
C ILE A 47 6.11 -6.52 0.92
N TYR A 48 6.82 -6.46 -0.21
CA TYR A 48 8.15 -5.83 -0.24
C TYR A 48 8.08 -4.31 -0.10
N GLY A 49 9.02 -3.76 0.66
CA GLY A 49 9.30 -2.33 0.70
C GLY A 49 10.35 -1.95 -0.35
N ALA A 50 10.58 -0.65 -0.52
CA ALA A 50 11.66 -0.17 -1.37
C ALA A 50 13.01 -0.18 -0.62
N PRO A 51 14.12 -0.62 -1.24
CA PRO A 51 14.17 -1.27 -2.55
C PRO A 51 13.67 -2.72 -2.50
N ALA A 52 12.86 -3.12 -3.49
CA ALA A 52 12.46 -4.51 -3.63
C ALA A 52 13.55 -5.35 -4.33
N PRO A 53 13.62 -6.66 -4.07
CA PRO A 53 14.53 -7.55 -4.79
C PRO A 53 14.26 -7.57 -6.30
N ARG A 54 15.28 -7.91 -7.09
CA ARG A 54 15.16 -7.90 -8.56
C ARG A 54 14.03 -8.81 -9.05
N GLY A 55 13.16 -8.26 -9.90
CA GLY A 55 12.02 -8.99 -10.46
C GLY A 55 10.79 -9.02 -9.55
N LEU A 56 10.84 -8.34 -8.41
CA LEU A 56 9.72 -8.16 -7.48
C LEU A 56 9.29 -6.69 -7.41
N THR A 57 8.05 -6.48 -7.01
CA THR A 57 7.43 -5.14 -6.94
C THR A 57 7.35 -4.67 -5.49
N ALA A 58 7.89 -3.48 -5.22
CA ALA A 58 7.74 -2.80 -3.93
C ALA A 58 6.33 -2.23 -3.77
N LEU A 59 5.89 -2.02 -2.53
CA LEU A 59 4.67 -1.29 -2.24
C LEU A 59 4.74 0.14 -2.77
N GLU A 60 3.78 0.50 -3.62
CA GLU A 60 3.58 1.83 -4.14
C GLU A 60 2.15 2.27 -3.82
N ILE A 61 2.02 3.39 -3.11
CA ILE A 61 0.71 3.97 -2.77
C ILE A 61 0.75 5.45 -3.12
N GLY A 62 -0.28 5.91 -3.82
CA GLY A 62 -0.40 7.32 -4.17
C GLY A 62 -1.78 7.68 -4.68
N LEU A 63 -2.01 8.98 -4.80
CA LEU A 63 -3.19 9.51 -5.47
C LEU A 63 -3.00 9.50 -6.97
N VAL A 64 -4.06 9.15 -7.69
CA VAL A 64 -4.13 9.35 -9.14
C VAL A 64 -4.40 10.83 -9.39
N PRO A 65 -3.55 11.54 -10.15
CA PRO A 65 -3.75 12.95 -10.44
C PRO A 65 -5.11 13.20 -11.12
N LYS A 66 -5.82 14.24 -10.67
CA LYS A 66 -7.05 14.77 -11.29
C LYS A 66 -6.99 16.29 -11.27
N ASP A 67 -7.67 16.95 -12.20
CA ASP A 67 -7.58 18.41 -12.40
C ASP A 67 -7.83 19.21 -11.11
N ASP A 68 -8.78 18.76 -10.29
CA ASP A 68 -9.18 19.44 -9.06
C ASP A 68 -8.50 18.88 -7.79
N VAL A 69 -7.51 17.99 -7.93
CA VAL A 69 -6.83 17.34 -6.79
C VAL A 69 -5.31 17.40 -6.95
N GLN A 70 -4.69 18.19 -6.08
CA GLN A 70 -3.24 18.24 -5.98
C GLN A 70 -2.75 17.27 -4.89
N ALA A 71 -2.06 16.21 -5.31
CA ALA A 71 -1.48 15.24 -4.40
C ALA A 71 -0.23 15.81 -3.70
N GLY A 72 -0.16 15.63 -2.38
CA GLY A 72 1.06 15.81 -1.61
C GLY A 72 1.95 14.56 -1.60
N ALA A 73 3.08 14.64 -0.91
CA ALA A 73 3.97 13.50 -0.75
C ALA A 73 3.36 12.47 0.21
N ALA A 74 3.25 11.22 -0.25
CA ALA A 74 2.81 10.12 0.59
C ALA A 74 3.80 9.85 1.73
N SER A 75 3.28 9.67 2.94
CA SER A 75 4.06 9.22 4.09
C SER A 75 3.86 7.72 4.26
N ILE A 76 4.72 6.94 3.61
CA ILE A 76 4.78 5.48 3.76
C ILE A 76 5.78 5.15 4.88
N PRO A 77 5.43 4.31 5.87
CA PRO A 77 6.35 3.96 6.94
C PRO A 77 7.54 3.17 6.39
N ALA A 78 8.70 3.31 7.04
CA ALA A 78 9.90 2.58 6.65
C ALA A 78 9.65 1.05 6.74
N PRO A 79 10.05 0.27 5.73
CA PRO A 79 9.92 -1.18 5.77
C PRO A 79 10.87 -1.78 6.81
N ARG A 80 10.57 -2.99 7.27
CA ARG A 80 11.34 -3.71 8.29
C ARG A 80 12.00 -4.95 7.70
N PRO A 81 13.11 -5.44 8.27
CA PRO A 81 13.67 -6.73 7.89
C PRO A 81 12.62 -7.84 7.98
N LEU A 82 12.47 -8.61 6.89
CA LEU A 82 11.56 -9.75 6.82
C LEU A 82 12.23 -10.98 7.42
N HIS A 83 11.51 -11.65 8.31
CA HIS A 83 11.92 -12.96 8.80
C HIS A 83 11.34 -14.04 7.89
N LEU A 84 12.01 -14.31 6.77
CA LEU A 84 11.67 -15.49 5.99
C LEU A 84 12.16 -16.72 6.76
N PRO A 85 11.28 -17.59 7.28
CA PRO A 85 11.73 -18.83 7.89
C PRO A 85 12.58 -19.56 6.88
N ASP A 86 13.69 -20.16 7.34
CA ASP A 86 14.64 -20.90 6.52
C ASP A 86 13.88 -21.63 5.43
N ALA A 87 13.95 -21.07 4.21
CA ALA A 87 13.18 -21.55 3.10
C ALA A 87 13.54 -23.02 2.98
N ASN A 88 12.55 -23.88 3.27
CA ASN A 88 12.57 -25.31 3.04
C ASN A 88 13.55 -25.60 1.90
N PRO A 89 14.68 -26.30 2.16
CA PRO A 89 15.94 -26.14 1.44
C PRO A 89 15.64 -25.97 -0.04
N SER A 90 15.69 -24.71 -0.47
CA SER A 90 15.50 -24.41 -1.88
C SER A 90 16.47 -25.33 -2.63
N PRO A 91 16.05 -25.98 -3.73
CA PRO A 91 16.97 -26.79 -4.53
C PRO A 91 18.18 -25.97 -4.99
N PHE A 92 18.07 -24.64 -4.92
CA PHE A 92 19.12 -23.65 -5.05
C PHE A 92 19.49 -23.13 -3.65
N GLY A 93 20.64 -23.50 -3.10
CA GLY A 93 21.06 -23.16 -1.75
C GLY A 93 21.14 -21.64 -1.51
N ALA A 94 21.34 -21.23 -0.25
CA ALA A 94 21.39 -19.81 0.16
C ALA A 94 22.35 -18.94 -0.69
N ARG A 95 23.41 -19.53 -1.25
CA ARG A 95 24.34 -18.87 -2.18
C ARG A 95 23.72 -18.51 -3.53
N GLU A 96 22.87 -19.38 -4.08
CA GLU A 96 22.21 -19.14 -5.36
C GLU A 96 21.08 -18.11 -5.21
N MET A 97 20.37 -18.15 -4.07
CA MET A 97 19.45 -17.08 -3.68
C MET A 97 20.18 -15.73 -3.57
N ALA A 98 21.33 -15.67 -2.90
CA ALA A 98 22.13 -14.44 -2.82
C ALA A 98 22.61 -13.96 -4.21
N LEU A 99 22.88 -14.85 -5.16
CA LEU A 99 23.26 -14.46 -6.54
C LEU A 99 22.06 -13.97 -7.36
N LEU A 100 20.87 -14.55 -7.18
CA LEU A 100 19.64 -14.10 -7.84
C LEU A 100 19.16 -12.74 -7.32
N PHE A 101 19.34 -12.49 -6.01
CA PHE A 101 18.91 -11.28 -5.33
C PHE A 101 20.02 -10.23 -5.10
N GLY A 102 21.21 -10.41 -5.70
CA GLY A 102 22.24 -9.36 -5.76
C GLY A 102 23.09 -9.17 -4.50
N GLY A 103 23.23 -10.21 -3.68
CA GLY A 103 24.01 -10.24 -2.46
C GLY A 103 23.14 -10.52 -1.23
N SER A 104 23.75 -10.52 -0.05
CA SER A 104 23.08 -10.65 1.25
C SER A 104 22.26 -9.40 1.60
N GLN A 105 21.41 -8.93 0.69
CA GLN A 105 20.50 -7.85 0.97
C GLN A 105 19.45 -8.39 1.93
N GLU A 106 19.42 -7.84 3.14
CA GLU A 106 18.31 -8.01 4.06
C GLU A 106 17.04 -7.61 3.32
N MET A 107 16.16 -8.59 3.09
CA MET A 107 14.89 -8.31 2.45
C MET A 107 14.05 -7.48 3.40
N VAL A 108 13.58 -6.33 2.95
CA VAL A 108 12.73 -5.44 3.74
C VAL A 108 11.31 -5.43 3.20
N GLY A 109 10.34 -5.35 4.11
CA GLY A 109 8.94 -5.35 3.75
C GLY A 109 8.02 -5.02 4.90
N TYR A 110 6.76 -5.34 4.69
CA TYR A 110 5.66 -5.12 5.60
C TYR A 110 4.98 -6.45 5.90
N GLU A 111 4.74 -6.67 7.18
CA GLU A 111 3.99 -7.79 7.75
C GLU A 111 2.87 -7.19 8.64
N ASP A 112 1.81 -7.96 8.87
CA ASP A 112 0.63 -7.60 9.68
C ASP A 112 -0.19 -6.41 9.17
N GLN A 113 0.34 -5.18 9.28
CA GLN A 113 -0.35 -3.96 8.88
C GLN A 113 0.63 -2.89 8.41
N VAL A 114 0.25 -2.17 7.36
CA VAL A 114 0.89 -0.91 6.96
C VAL A 114 -0.18 0.17 6.83
N GLU A 115 0.07 1.32 7.45
CA GLU A 115 -0.79 2.50 7.35
C GLU A 115 -0.02 3.64 6.69
N VAL A 116 -0.64 4.23 5.67
CA VAL A 116 -0.06 5.28 4.84
C VAL A 116 -0.95 6.51 4.89
N VAL A 117 -0.31 7.67 5.00
CA VAL A 117 -0.97 8.98 5.02
C VAL A 117 -0.70 9.68 3.69
N LEU A 118 -1.78 10.12 3.04
CA LEU A 118 -1.79 10.78 1.73
C LEU A 118 -2.38 12.19 1.89
N PRO A 119 -1.55 13.21 2.12
CA PRO A 119 -2.03 14.59 2.11
C PRO A 119 -2.41 15.00 0.68
N PHE A 120 -3.47 15.79 0.54
CA PHE A 120 -3.87 16.39 -0.73
C PHE A 120 -4.67 17.67 -0.54
N THR A 121 -4.69 18.48 -1.60
CA THR A 121 -5.47 19.72 -1.65
C THR A 121 -6.48 19.64 -2.78
N VAL A 122 -7.74 19.97 -2.48
CA VAL A 122 -8.81 20.12 -3.46
C VAL A 122 -8.80 21.54 -4.01
N GLN A 123 -8.94 21.70 -5.32
CA GLN A 123 -9.07 23.00 -5.98
C GLN A 123 -10.55 23.26 -6.29
N GLY A 124 -11.09 24.37 -5.79
CA GLY A 124 -12.49 24.76 -6.03
C GLY A 124 -13.51 24.17 -5.05
N TRP A 125 -14.75 24.68 -5.10
CA TRP A 125 -15.79 24.46 -4.09
C TRP A 125 -17.13 23.93 -4.67
N ALA A 126 -17.20 23.64 -5.98
CA ALA A 126 -18.48 23.64 -6.70
C ALA A 126 -18.99 22.27 -7.21
N GLN A 127 -18.36 21.15 -6.88
CA GLN A 127 -18.80 19.82 -7.31
C GLN A 127 -18.46 18.77 -6.25
N PRO A 128 -19.17 17.62 -6.20
CA PRO A 128 -18.71 16.46 -5.45
C PRO A 128 -17.35 16.02 -6.02
N VAL A 129 -16.30 16.11 -5.22
CA VAL A 129 -14.94 15.76 -5.63
C VAL A 129 -14.70 14.29 -5.31
N THR A 130 -14.12 13.54 -6.26
CA THR A 130 -13.69 12.16 -6.02
C THR A 130 -12.19 12.05 -6.14
N VAL A 131 -11.58 11.36 -5.18
CA VAL A 131 -10.15 11.09 -5.16
C VAL A 131 -9.94 9.60 -5.42
N ASP A 132 -9.06 9.28 -6.36
CA ASP A 132 -8.71 7.89 -6.64
C ASP A 132 -7.35 7.61 -6.01
N ILE A 133 -7.29 6.59 -5.16
CA ILE A 133 -6.07 6.08 -4.55
C ILE A 133 -5.67 4.82 -5.31
N ARG A 134 -4.41 4.77 -5.74
CA ARG A 134 -3.81 3.60 -6.36
C ARG A 134 -2.87 2.92 -5.36
N VAL A 135 -3.07 1.63 -5.18
CA VAL A 135 -2.26 0.75 -4.33
C VAL A 135 -1.73 -0.36 -5.22
N HIS A 136 -0.43 -0.33 -5.52
CA HIS A 136 0.26 -1.32 -6.32
C HIS A 136 1.25 -2.09 -5.44
N PHE A 137 1.17 -3.42 -5.45
CA PHE A 137 1.97 -4.25 -4.57
C PHE A 137 2.13 -5.66 -5.11
N GLN A 138 3.11 -6.38 -4.56
CA GLN A 138 3.23 -7.82 -4.75
C GLN A 138 3.28 -8.50 -3.39
N ALA A 139 2.34 -9.41 -3.16
CA ALA A 139 2.29 -10.23 -1.96
C ALA A 139 3.05 -11.54 -2.17
N CYS A 140 3.76 -11.99 -1.15
CA CYS A 140 4.44 -13.28 -1.14
C CYS A 140 4.19 -14.00 0.18
N ASN A 141 4.28 -15.32 0.17
CA ASN A 141 4.42 -16.13 1.38
C ASN A 141 5.75 -16.91 1.29
N ASN A 142 5.96 -17.83 2.23
CA ASN A 142 7.18 -18.62 2.32
C ASN A 142 7.42 -19.60 1.16
N SER A 143 6.43 -19.81 0.29
CA SER A 143 6.48 -20.79 -0.79
C SER A 143 6.34 -20.18 -2.18
N VAL A 144 5.61 -19.06 -2.31
CA VAL A 144 5.27 -18.46 -3.60
C VAL A 144 5.08 -16.96 -3.48
N CYS A 145 5.47 -16.24 -4.53
CA CYS A 145 5.07 -14.87 -4.77
C CYS A 145 3.91 -14.84 -5.74
N PHE A 146 2.83 -14.14 -5.38
CA PHE A 146 1.73 -13.88 -6.30
C PHE A 146 2.19 -12.88 -7.37
N PRO A 147 1.52 -12.80 -8.53
CA PRO A 147 1.73 -11.69 -9.46
C PRO A 147 1.54 -10.35 -8.76
N ALA A 148 2.26 -9.32 -9.22
CA ALA A 148 1.98 -7.95 -8.79
C ALA A 148 0.54 -7.57 -9.19
N ASP A 149 -0.14 -6.84 -8.33
CA ASP A 149 -1.54 -6.45 -8.52
C ASP A 149 -1.73 -4.99 -8.13
N GLU A 150 -2.76 -4.39 -8.72
CA GLU A 150 -3.12 -3.00 -8.52
C GLU A 150 -4.58 -2.87 -8.11
N VAL A 151 -4.81 -2.09 -7.05
CA VAL A 151 -6.13 -1.74 -6.57
C VAL A 151 -6.31 -0.23 -6.71
N THR A 152 -7.40 0.17 -7.36
CA THR A 152 -7.85 1.56 -7.36
C THR A 152 -9.07 1.70 -6.46
N LEU A 153 -8.99 2.63 -5.51
CA LEU A 153 -10.04 2.94 -4.53
C LEU A 153 -10.55 4.35 -4.79
N GLN A 154 -11.86 4.49 -5.03
CA GLN A 154 -12.48 5.79 -5.29
C GLN A 154 -13.17 6.32 -4.02
N LEU A 155 -12.67 7.42 -3.48
CA LEU A 155 -13.21 8.11 -2.31
C LEU A 155 -14.02 9.34 -2.73
N ALA A 156 -15.26 9.43 -2.27
CA ALA A 156 -16.09 10.62 -2.44
C ALA A 156 -15.84 11.61 -1.29
N LEU A 157 -15.50 12.86 -1.64
CA LEU A 157 -15.40 14.00 -0.74
C LEU A 157 -16.74 14.74 -0.79
N LEU A 158 -17.41 14.83 0.36
CA LEU A 158 -18.70 15.54 0.51
C LEU A 158 -18.47 17.00 0.87
#